data_AF-A0A8T4FLI6-F1
#
_entry.id   AF-A0A8T4FLI6-F1
#
_cell.length_a   1.000
_cell.length_b   1.000
_cell.length_c   1.000
_cell.angle_alpha   90.00
_cell.angle_beta   90.00
_cell.angle_gamma   90.00
#
_symmetry.space_group_name_H-M   'P 1'
#
loop_
_entity.id
_entity.type
_entity.pdbx_description
1 polymer ?
#
loop_
_entity_poly.entity_id
_entity_poly.type
_entity_poly.pdbx_seq_one_letter_code
_entity_poly.pdbx_strand_id
1 'polypeptide(L)'
;LDVIRTSKAVIGIQMCWESHFPDITSTYAVQGADLVLMPHASGLSGGHRSDIWRRILPARAYDNSVFVACCNACGPNGAEISFGGGAMILDPKGKILAEDCSGGECVITADLESGILRRIRDGDGYRTMRDVHYLSKRRPELYK
;
A
#
# COMPACT_ATOMS: atom_id res chain seq x y z
N LEU A 1 -12.67 3.52 -10.81
CA LEU A 1 -11.36 3.00 -10.37
C LEU A 1 -11.31 1.56 -10.82
N ASP A 2 -10.45 1.23 -11.78
CA ASP A 2 -10.40 -0.11 -12.37
C ASP A 2 -9.22 -0.90 -11.82
N VAL A 3 -9.36 -2.22 -11.76
CA VAL A 3 -8.26 -3.14 -11.40
C VAL A 3 -7.69 -3.82 -12.64
N ILE A 4 -6.38 -4.03 -12.63
CA ILE A 4 -5.67 -4.77 -13.66
C ILE A 4 -5.54 -6.22 -13.19
N ARG A 5 -6.10 -7.16 -13.97
CA ARG A 5 -6.02 -8.59 -13.68
C ARG A 5 -4.87 -9.22 -14.43
N THR A 6 -4.01 -9.93 -13.71
CA THR A 6 -2.91 -10.72 -14.28
C THR A 6 -3.09 -12.19 -13.90
N SER A 7 -2.23 -13.08 -14.41
CA SER A 7 -2.22 -14.49 -13.99
C SER A 7 -1.74 -14.70 -12.54
N LYS A 8 -1.12 -13.69 -11.92
CA LYS A 8 -0.51 -13.80 -10.58
C LYS A 8 -1.21 -12.98 -9.49
N ALA A 9 -1.84 -11.86 -9.87
CA ALA A 9 -2.42 -10.92 -8.94
C ALA A 9 -3.46 -10.01 -9.61
N VAL A 10 -4.37 -9.47 -8.80
CA VAL A 10 -5.22 -8.32 -9.14
C VAL A 10 -4.58 -7.04 -8.59
N ILE A 11 -4.37 -6.05 -9.45
CA ILE A 11 -3.57 -4.86 -9.14
C ILE A 11 -4.44 -3.61 -9.20
N GLY A 12 -4.45 -2.82 -8.12
CA GLY A 12 -4.94 -1.44 -8.12
C GLY A 12 -3.80 -0.43 -8.24
N ILE A 13 -4.06 0.76 -8.77
CA ILE A 13 -3.08 1.85 -8.87
C ILE A 13 -3.65 3.10 -8.21
N GLN A 14 -2.99 3.60 -7.17
CA GLN A 14 -3.43 4.75 -6.39
C GLN A 14 -2.34 5.83 -6.40
N MET A 15 -2.64 7.01 -6.93
CA MET A 15 -1.65 8.06 -7.15
C MET A 15 -1.22 8.72 -5.84
N CYS A 16 0.00 9.25 -5.75
CA CYS A 16 0.60 9.80 -4.52
C CYS A 16 -0.37 10.45 -3.51
N TRP A 17 -1.01 11.54 -3.91
CA TRP A 17 -1.93 12.32 -3.08
C TRP A 17 -3.08 11.46 -2.54
N GLU A 18 -3.50 10.47 -3.33
CA GLU A 18 -4.57 9.56 -2.98
C GLU A 18 -4.23 8.64 -1.80
N SER A 19 -2.95 8.36 -1.54
CA SER A 19 -2.52 7.52 -0.40
C SER A 19 -3.01 8.05 0.96
N HIS A 20 -3.29 9.35 1.04
CA HIS A 20 -3.85 9.99 2.23
C HIS A 20 -5.34 9.68 2.46
N PHE A 21 -6.09 9.25 1.45
CA PHE A 21 -7.52 8.93 1.54
C PHE A 21 -7.74 7.42 1.67
N PRO A 22 -8.17 6.90 2.84
CA PRO A 22 -8.36 5.46 3.07
C PRO A 22 -9.36 4.79 2.10
N ASP A 23 -10.36 5.54 1.67
CA ASP A 23 -11.49 5.08 0.85
C ASP A 23 -11.05 4.56 -0.52
N ILE A 24 -9.98 5.11 -1.07
CA ILE A 24 -9.49 4.75 -2.41
C ILE A 24 -8.87 3.35 -2.38
N THR A 25 -8.01 3.05 -1.39
CA THR A 25 -7.46 1.70 -1.20
C THR A 25 -8.58 0.70 -0.91
N SER A 26 -9.57 1.10 -0.11
CA SER A 26 -10.74 0.27 0.20
C SER A 26 -11.56 -0.06 -1.05
N THR A 27 -11.69 0.88 -1.97
CA THR A 27 -12.40 0.67 -3.24
C THR A 27 -11.68 -0.36 -4.11
N TYR A 28 -10.35 -0.32 -4.18
CA TYR A 28 -9.57 -1.34 -4.88
C TYR A 28 -9.67 -2.71 -4.22
N ALA A 29 -9.59 -2.77 -2.88
CA ALA A 29 -9.68 -4.02 -2.14
C ALA A 29 -11.05 -4.70 -2.29
N VAL A 30 -12.15 -3.92 -2.30
CA VAL A 30 -13.51 -4.44 -2.56
C VAL A 30 -13.64 -5.03 -3.97
N GLN A 31 -12.89 -4.50 -4.94
CA GLN A 31 -12.81 -5.07 -6.29
C GLN A 31 -11.90 -6.31 -6.40
N GLY A 32 -11.33 -6.74 -5.27
CA GLY A 32 -10.51 -7.93 -5.16
C GLY A 32 -9.02 -7.68 -5.42
N ALA A 33 -8.53 -6.44 -5.30
CA ALA A 33 -7.10 -6.16 -5.43
C ALA A 33 -6.28 -6.97 -4.41
N ASP A 34 -5.21 -7.60 -4.88
CA ASP A 34 -4.20 -8.29 -4.07
C ASP A 34 -3.05 -7.35 -3.70
N LEU A 35 -2.73 -6.43 -4.62
CA LEU A 35 -1.66 -5.45 -4.52
C LEU A 35 -2.18 -4.07 -4.95
N VAL A 36 -1.83 -3.03 -4.19
CA VAL A 36 -2.03 -1.64 -4.59
C VAL A 36 -0.67 -0.99 -4.81
N LEU A 37 -0.43 -0.55 -6.05
CA LEU A 37 0.75 0.21 -6.43
C LEU A 37 0.49 1.69 -6.19
N MET A 38 1.43 2.36 -5.54
CA MET A 38 1.35 3.78 -5.21
C MET A 38 2.57 4.52 -5.77
N PRO A 39 2.53 5.02 -7.02
CA PRO A 39 3.62 5.84 -7.55
C PRO A 39 3.55 7.28 -6.99
N HIS A 40 4.71 7.82 -6.62
CA HIS A 40 4.87 9.16 -6.07
C HIS A 40 5.86 10.04 -6.85
N ALA A 41 5.61 11.35 -6.75
CA ALA A 41 6.47 12.42 -7.24
C ALA A 41 6.43 13.59 -6.26
N SER A 42 7.11 13.45 -5.13
CA SER A 42 7.16 14.41 -4.04
C SER A 42 8.58 14.91 -3.80
N GLY A 43 8.71 16.24 -3.64
CA GLY A 43 9.96 16.91 -3.26
C GLY A 43 10.29 16.86 -1.77
N LEU A 44 9.48 16.18 -0.96
CA LEU A 44 9.77 15.99 0.46
C LEU A 44 11.08 15.22 0.63
N SER A 45 11.88 15.59 1.64
CA SER A 45 13.10 14.88 1.98
C SER A 45 12.82 13.41 2.35
N GLY A 46 13.84 12.56 2.19
CA GLY A 46 13.76 11.13 2.51
C GLY A 46 13.20 10.82 3.90
N GLY A 47 13.72 11.52 4.91
CA GLY A 47 13.26 11.39 6.30
C GLY A 47 11.80 11.79 6.50
N HIS A 48 11.38 12.97 6.03
CA HIS A 48 10.00 13.43 6.25
C HIS A 48 8.98 12.55 5.52
N ARG A 49 9.30 12.08 4.31
CA ARG A 49 8.42 11.15 3.59
C ARG A 49 8.37 9.78 4.27
N SER A 50 9.50 9.27 4.76
CA SER A 50 9.54 8.03 5.56
C SER A 50 8.55 8.09 6.71
N ASP A 51 8.53 9.20 7.47
CA ASP A 51 7.63 9.35 8.62
C ASP A 51 6.15 9.34 8.22
N ILE A 52 5.81 9.98 7.10
CA ILE A 52 4.45 9.96 6.54
C ILE A 52 4.09 8.53 6.08
N TRP A 53 4.97 7.88 5.31
CA TRP A 53 4.74 6.55 4.76
C TRP A 53 4.55 5.50 5.85
N ARG A 54 5.41 5.50 6.88
CA ARG A 54 5.28 4.62 8.04
C ARG A 54 4.00 4.84 8.84
N ARG A 55 3.38 6.02 8.73
CA ARG A 55 2.09 6.30 9.36
C ARG A 55 0.91 5.77 8.54
N ILE A 56 0.89 6.05 7.25
CA ILE A 56 -0.31 5.83 6.42
C ILE A 56 -0.30 4.48 5.71
N LEU A 57 0.83 4.04 5.15
CA LEU A 57 0.88 2.86 4.28
C LEU A 57 0.62 1.55 5.03
N PRO A 58 1.14 1.34 6.27
CA PRO A 58 0.76 0.18 7.06
C PRO A 58 -0.74 0.07 7.29
N ALA A 59 -1.42 1.20 7.55
CA ALA A 59 -2.87 1.23 7.72
C ALA A 59 -3.60 0.88 6.41
N ARG A 60 -3.16 1.42 5.27
CA ARG A 60 -3.73 1.07 3.95
C ARG A 60 -3.63 -0.42 3.67
N ALA A 61 -2.48 -1.03 3.96
CA ALA A 61 -2.27 -2.46 3.77
C ALA A 61 -3.10 -3.31 4.77
N TYR A 62 -3.05 -2.95 6.05
CA TYR A 62 -3.69 -3.70 7.15
C TYR A 62 -5.21 -3.69 7.05
N ASP A 63 -5.83 -2.50 6.96
CA ASP A 63 -7.29 -2.36 7.00
C ASP A 63 -7.97 -3.06 5.82
N ASN A 64 -7.25 -3.13 4.69
CA ASN A 64 -7.75 -3.67 3.43
C ASN A 64 -7.29 -5.10 3.15
N SER A 65 -6.35 -5.63 3.93
CA SER A 65 -5.76 -6.96 3.69
C SER A 65 -5.24 -7.10 2.25
N VAL A 66 -4.39 -6.15 1.85
CA VAL A 66 -3.72 -6.09 0.54
C VAL A 66 -2.23 -5.82 0.71
N PHE A 67 -1.42 -6.27 -0.24
CA PHE A 67 -0.05 -5.77 -0.35
C PHE A 67 -0.09 -4.30 -0.80
N VAL A 68 0.89 -3.52 -0.36
CA VAL A 68 1.11 -2.15 -0.83
C VAL A 68 2.55 -2.02 -1.27
N ALA A 69 2.78 -1.44 -2.45
CA ALA A 69 4.12 -1.07 -2.90
C ALA A 69 4.11 0.38 -3.39
N CYS A 70 5.00 1.20 -2.86
CA CYS A 70 5.15 2.57 -3.28
C CYS A 70 6.59 2.86 -3.70
N CYS A 71 6.74 3.79 -4.64
CA CYS A 71 8.02 4.35 -5.02
C CYS A 71 7.83 5.83 -5.31
N ASN A 72 8.88 6.61 -5.14
CA ASN A 72 8.89 8.03 -5.44
C ASN A 72 10.04 8.34 -6.37
N ALA A 73 9.82 9.23 -7.34
CA ALA A 73 10.90 9.73 -8.19
C ALA A 73 12.06 10.28 -7.35
N CYS A 74 13.28 10.22 -7.86
CA CYS A 74 14.48 10.76 -7.22
C CYS A 74 15.19 11.77 -8.10
N GLY A 75 15.83 12.75 -7.46
CA GLY A 75 16.70 13.72 -8.14
C GLY A 75 15.98 14.89 -8.80
N PRO A 76 16.72 15.73 -9.55
CA PRO A 76 16.20 16.95 -10.15
C PRO A 76 15.14 16.66 -11.21
N ASN A 77 14.04 17.41 -11.21
CA ASN A 77 12.98 17.27 -12.21
C ASN A 77 13.09 18.27 -13.39
N GLY A 78 14.20 19.02 -13.47
CA GLY A 78 14.39 20.10 -14.45
C GLY A 78 13.75 21.44 -14.08
N ALA A 79 13.10 21.53 -12.91
CA ALA A 79 12.60 22.76 -12.29
C ALA A 79 13.23 22.95 -10.89
N GLU A 80 12.69 23.87 -10.08
CA GLU A 80 13.22 24.18 -8.73
C GLU A 80 12.97 23.07 -7.67
N ILE A 81 12.42 21.93 -8.07
CA ILE A 81 12.07 20.82 -7.15
C ILE A 81 12.98 19.62 -7.44
N SER A 82 13.66 19.12 -6.41
CA SER A 82 14.29 17.80 -6.44
C SER A 82 13.39 16.79 -5.75
N PHE A 83 13.09 15.67 -6.42
CA PHE A 83 12.32 14.61 -5.80
C PHE A 83 13.16 13.84 -4.79
N GLY A 84 12.56 13.51 -3.65
CA GLY A 84 13.29 12.94 -2.54
C GLY A 84 13.47 11.42 -2.56
N GLY A 85 13.24 10.74 -3.68
CA GLY A 85 13.51 9.30 -3.91
C GLY A 85 12.73 8.33 -3.03
N GLY A 86 13.22 7.10 -2.90
CA GLY A 86 12.73 6.11 -1.93
C GLY A 86 11.54 5.24 -2.37
N ALA A 87 11.41 4.10 -1.70
CA ALA A 87 10.42 3.07 -1.97
C ALA A 87 10.08 2.27 -0.71
N MET A 88 8.90 1.66 -0.65
CA MET A 88 8.46 0.79 0.45
C MET A 88 7.52 -0.30 -0.06
N ILE A 89 7.66 -1.52 0.46
CA ILE A 89 6.77 -2.66 0.20
C ILE A 89 6.24 -3.19 1.53
N LEU A 90 4.93 -3.39 1.62
CA LEU A 90 4.24 -3.85 2.82
C LEU A 90 3.38 -5.08 2.54
N ASP A 91 3.31 -5.98 3.52
CA ASP A 91 2.40 -7.12 3.51
C ASP A 91 0.97 -6.74 3.93
N PRO A 92 -0.02 -7.64 3.76
CA PRO A 92 -1.41 -7.41 4.16
C PRO A 92 -1.66 -7.24 5.66
N LYS A 93 -0.63 -7.39 6.50
CA LYS A 93 -0.64 -7.10 7.93
C LYS A 93 0.02 -5.75 8.25
N GLY A 94 0.33 -4.94 7.23
CA GLY A 94 1.00 -3.65 7.39
C GLY A 94 2.47 -3.77 7.79
N LYS A 95 3.06 -4.96 7.73
CA LYS A 95 4.48 -5.16 8.01
C LYS A 95 5.28 -4.70 6.81
N ILE A 96 6.31 -3.88 7.06
CA ILE A 96 7.28 -3.49 6.04
C ILE A 96 8.13 -4.71 5.68
N LEU A 97 8.09 -5.10 4.41
CA LEU A 97 8.89 -6.19 3.85
C LEU A 97 10.23 -5.70 3.34
N ALA A 98 10.25 -4.53 2.71
CA ALA A 98 11.44 -3.85 2.23
C ALA A 98 11.18 -2.34 2.17
N GLU A 99 12.21 -1.53 2.39
CA GLU A 99 12.15 -0.08 2.24
C GLU A 99 13.51 0.53 1.96
N ASP A 100 13.51 1.64 1.23
CA ASP A 100 14.64 2.55 1.09
C ASP A 100 14.11 3.98 1.19
N CYS A 101 14.62 4.74 2.15
CA CYS A 101 14.27 6.15 2.37
C CYS A 101 15.50 7.07 2.32
N SER A 102 16.62 6.59 1.75
CA SER A 102 17.90 7.31 1.66
C SER A 102 17.82 8.55 0.75
N GLY A 103 16.92 8.52 -0.23
CA GLY A 103 16.56 9.64 -1.08
C GLY A 103 17.19 9.66 -2.47
N GLY A 104 18.07 8.71 -2.77
CA GLY A 104 18.65 8.51 -4.09
C GLY A 104 17.89 7.52 -4.97
N GLU A 105 18.53 7.16 -6.08
CA GLU A 105 18.14 6.02 -6.90
C GLU A 105 18.27 4.74 -6.07
N CYS A 106 17.25 3.89 -6.13
CA CYS A 106 17.23 2.65 -5.39
C CYS A 106 16.40 1.59 -6.10
N VAL A 107 16.66 0.33 -5.76
CA VAL A 107 15.84 -0.82 -6.14
C VAL A 107 15.62 -1.65 -4.88
N ILE A 108 14.36 -1.89 -4.55
CA ILE A 108 13.97 -2.80 -3.47
C ILE A 108 13.14 -3.95 -4.05
N THR A 109 13.26 -5.12 -3.45
CA THR A 109 12.56 -6.33 -3.87
C THR A 109 11.99 -7.06 -2.68
N ALA A 110 10.82 -7.66 -2.84
CA ALA A 110 10.22 -8.54 -1.85
C ALA A 110 9.38 -9.62 -2.54
N ASP A 111 9.37 -10.83 -1.99
CA ASP A 111 8.49 -11.91 -2.43
C ASP A 111 7.09 -11.75 -1.81
N LEU A 112 6.08 -11.59 -2.65
CA LEU A 112 4.69 -11.41 -2.21
C LEU A 112 3.97 -12.76 -2.17
N GLU A 113 4.02 -13.43 -1.03
CA GLU A 113 3.39 -14.74 -0.86
C GLU A 113 1.86 -14.65 -0.83
N SER A 114 1.17 -15.19 -1.83
CA SER A 114 -0.31 -15.18 -1.87
C SER A 114 -0.98 -15.97 -0.72
N GLY A 115 -0.22 -16.81 -0.01
CA GLY A 115 -0.70 -17.57 1.14
C GLY A 115 -1.27 -16.70 2.26
N ILE A 116 -0.66 -15.53 2.53
CA ILE A 116 -1.14 -14.62 3.58
C ILE A 116 -2.49 -13.98 3.22
N LEU A 117 -2.70 -13.62 1.95
CA LEU A 117 -3.98 -13.07 1.48
C LEU A 117 -5.11 -14.07 1.70
N ARG A 118 -4.91 -15.33 1.27
CA ARG A 118 -5.88 -16.40 1.47
C ARG A 118 -6.15 -16.65 2.95
N ARG A 119 -5.08 -16.77 3.76
CA ARG A 119 -5.20 -16.99 5.20
C ARG A 119 -6.05 -15.93 5.89
N ILE A 120 -5.87 -14.66 5.54
CA ILE A 120 -6.65 -13.56 6.12
C ILE A 120 -8.07 -13.57 5.57
N ARG A 121 -8.23 -13.59 4.24
CA ARG A 121 -9.53 -13.41 3.56
C ARG A 121 -10.50 -14.56 3.80
N ASP A 122 -9.99 -15.79 3.93
CA ASP A 122 -10.78 -17.01 4.13
C ASP A 122 -10.86 -17.42 5.62
N GLY A 123 -10.10 -16.76 6.50
CA GLY A 123 -9.97 -17.14 7.91
C GLY A 123 -11.14 -16.71 8.81
N ASP A 124 -11.43 -17.51 9.85
CA ASP A 124 -12.35 -17.13 10.94
C ASP A 124 -11.62 -16.26 11.98
N GLY A 125 -11.39 -14.99 11.61
CA GLY A 125 -10.59 -14.03 12.37
C GLY A 125 -11.12 -13.71 13.79
N TYR A 126 -12.34 -14.10 14.15
CA TYR A 126 -12.96 -13.75 15.43
C TYR A 126 -12.29 -14.43 16.65
N ARG A 127 -11.61 -15.57 16.47
CA ARG A 127 -11.04 -16.32 17.61
C ARG A 127 -9.75 -15.72 18.18
N THR A 128 -8.93 -15.07 17.37
CA THR A 128 -7.58 -14.63 17.79
C THR A 128 -7.25 -13.20 17.42
N MET A 129 -8.11 -12.53 16.64
CA MET A 129 -7.85 -11.21 16.03
C MET A 129 -6.59 -11.16 15.14
N ARG A 130 -5.87 -12.28 14.98
CA ARG A 130 -4.58 -12.36 14.30
C ARG A 130 -4.73 -12.23 12.79
N ASP A 131 -5.73 -12.88 12.21
CA ASP A 131 -5.96 -12.94 10.76
C ASP A 131 -7.41 -12.51 10.44
N VAL A 132 -7.83 -11.34 10.94
CA VAL A 132 -9.16 -10.77 10.64
C VAL A 132 -9.16 -10.09 9.28
N HIS A 133 -10.05 -10.52 8.40
CA HIS A 133 -10.37 -9.78 7.18
C HIS A 133 -11.35 -8.62 7.48
N TYR A 134 -10.83 -7.50 8.01
CA TYR A 134 -11.63 -6.37 8.47
C TYR A 134 -12.56 -5.80 7.40
N LEU A 135 -12.11 -5.76 6.14
CA LEU A 135 -12.91 -5.29 5.02
C LEU A 135 -14.24 -6.04 4.87
N SER A 136 -14.27 -7.35 5.17
CA SER A 136 -15.48 -8.18 5.16
C SER A 136 -16.41 -7.93 6.35
N LYS A 137 -15.92 -7.28 7.40
CA LYS A 137 -16.63 -7.03 8.66
C LYS A 137 -17.10 -5.58 8.81
N ARG A 138 -16.96 -4.77 7.77
CA ARG A 138 -17.46 -3.39 7.74
C ARG A 138 -18.98 -3.35 7.97
N ARG A 139 -19.47 -2.16 8.32
CA ARG A 139 -20.89 -1.85 8.53
C ARG A 139 -21.30 -0.74 7.55
N PRO A 140 -21.47 -1.05 6.24
CA PRO A 140 -21.68 -0.03 5.21
C PRO A 140 -22.91 0.86 5.47
N GLU A 141 -23.90 0.35 6.19
CA GLU A 141 -25.10 1.09 6.57
C GLU A 141 -24.85 2.25 7.56
N LEU A 142 -23.66 2.31 8.17
CA LEU A 142 -23.23 3.41 9.04
C LEU A 142 -22.51 4.53 8.28
N TYR A 143 -22.09 4.29 7.03
CA TYR A 143 -21.37 5.26 6.20
C TYR A 143 -22.39 6.07 5.39
N LYS A 144 -22.97 7.10 6.02
CA LYS A 144 -23.96 8.01 5.39
C LYS A 144 -23.30 9.19 4.70
#